data_AF-A0A2C9LKW1-F1
#
_entry.id   AF-A0A2C9LKW1-F1
#
_cell.length_a   1.000
_cell.length_b   1.000
_cell.length_c   1.000
_cell.angle_alpha   90.00
_cell.angle_beta   90.00
_cell.angle_gamma   90.00
#
_symmetry.space_group_name_H-M   'P 1'
#
loop_
_entity.id
_entity.type
_entity.pdbx_description
1 polymer ?
#
loop_
_entity_poly.entity_id
_entity_poly.type
_entity_poly.pdbx_seq_one_letter_code
_entity_poly.pdbx_strand_id
1 'polypeptide(L)'
;MKRAEELRWMKKFRYFYSILGQILFSRKRYFDAEVYYRTLDVNSGVVAEANSSDWISLKPAIQHCYSIYAMPFELVDTGNTKYVNPFGQHCHLVISTGCSQLSSLLSLVSQNKTSKPGMEVLTNITEFKIKVARENSASPVSDREARDIDLEKGIQIDGEFLKLETPEFLVRLQTSFVPVFGCKPAVT
;
A
#
# COMPACT_ATOMS: atom_id res chain seq x y z
N MET A 1 2.55 -15.18 11.59
CA MET A 1 1.33 -14.69 12.27
C MET A 1 0.24 -14.59 11.20
N LYS A 2 -0.74 -15.49 11.17
CA LYS A 2 -1.76 -15.61 10.09
C LYS A 2 -3.09 -14.94 10.48
N ARG A 3 -3.03 -13.68 10.95
CA ARG A 3 -4.16 -13.03 11.61
C ARG A 3 -5.40 -12.85 10.72
N ALA A 4 -5.26 -12.57 9.42
CA ALA A 4 -6.43 -12.28 8.59
C ALA A 4 -7.23 -13.55 8.19
N GLU A 5 -6.56 -14.68 7.95
CA GLU A 5 -7.24 -15.95 7.68
C GLU A 5 -8.01 -16.46 8.89
N GLU A 6 -7.43 -16.32 10.09
CA GLU A 6 -8.06 -16.65 11.38
C GLU A 6 -9.33 -15.81 11.63
N LEU A 7 -9.38 -14.60 11.07
CA LEU A 7 -10.53 -13.69 11.14
C LEU A 7 -11.53 -13.88 9.97
N ARG A 8 -11.54 -15.05 9.31
CA ARG A 8 -12.49 -15.36 8.20
C ARG A 8 -13.95 -15.09 8.57
N TRP A 9 -14.33 -15.32 9.82
CA TRP A 9 -15.68 -15.08 10.33
C TRP A 9 -16.11 -13.61 10.21
N MET A 10 -15.16 -12.66 10.15
CA MET A 10 -15.40 -11.23 9.95
C MET A 10 -15.60 -10.83 8.48
N LYS A 11 -15.55 -11.78 7.53
CA LYS A 11 -15.68 -11.53 6.09
C LYS A 11 -14.69 -10.44 5.64
N LYS A 12 -15.15 -9.42 4.88
CA LYS A 12 -14.31 -8.33 4.36
C LYS A 12 -13.69 -7.45 5.44
N PHE A 13 -14.29 -7.36 6.64
CA PHE A 13 -13.75 -6.57 7.74
C PHE A 13 -12.44 -7.11 8.29
N ARG A 14 -12.09 -8.38 8.01
CA ARG A 14 -10.82 -8.98 8.44
C ARG A 14 -9.58 -8.19 8.00
N TYR A 15 -9.62 -7.61 6.81
CA TYR A 15 -8.50 -6.84 6.25
C TYR A 15 -8.34 -5.51 6.97
N PHE A 16 -9.46 -4.82 7.22
CA PHE A 16 -9.47 -3.59 7.99
C PHE A 16 -8.99 -3.81 9.43
N TYR A 17 -9.43 -4.89 10.09
CA TYR A 17 -8.94 -5.26 11.43
C TYR A 17 -7.46 -5.67 11.44
N SER A 18 -6.99 -6.34 10.38
CA SER A 18 -5.57 -6.65 10.21
C SER A 18 -4.72 -5.38 10.10
N ILE A 19 -5.15 -4.42 9.28
CA ILE A 19 -4.50 -3.11 9.10
C ILE A 19 -4.54 -2.33 10.42
N LEU A 20 -5.69 -2.26 11.10
CA LEU A 20 -5.82 -1.61 12.40
C LEU A 20 -4.89 -2.23 13.44
N GLY A 21 -4.86 -3.55 13.51
CA GLY A 21 -3.99 -4.26 14.44
C GLY A 21 -2.52 -3.98 14.19
N GLN A 22 -2.13 -3.84 12.93
CA GLN A 22 -0.77 -3.43 12.56
C GLN A 22 -0.50 -1.98 12.96
N ILE A 23 -1.37 -1.05 12.58
CA ILE A 23 -1.17 0.38 12.83
C ILE A 23 -1.15 0.67 14.34
N LEU A 24 -2.04 0.06 15.12
CA LEU A 24 -2.20 0.34 16.55
C LEU A 24 -1.21 -0.40 17.44
N PHE A 25 -0.87 -1.65 17.11
CA PHE A 25 -0.03 -2.49 17.98
C PHE A 25 1.39 -2.68 17.46
N SER A 26 1.71 -2.28 16.23
CA SER A 26 3.09 -2.31 15.77
C SER A 26 3.87 -1.14 16.33
N ARG A 27 5.09 -1.42 16.76
CA ARG A 27 6.04 -0.41 17.17
C ARG A 27 6.28 0.56 16.02
N LYS A 28 6.33 1.86 16.33
CA LYS A 28 6.73 2.85 15.33
C LYS A 28 8.19 2.62 14.92
N ARG A 29 8.42 2.52 13.61
CA ARG A 29 9.76 2.35 13.02
C ARG A 29 9.87 3.23 11.78
N TYR A 30 11.09 3.60 11.46
CA TYR A 30 11.41 4.33 10.25
C TYR A 30 12.44 3.55 9.45
N PHE A 31 12.38 3.67 8.15
CA PHE A 31 13.31 3.07 7.20
C PHE A 31 13.50 4.00 6.03
N ASP A 32 14.69 3.99 5.44
CA ASP A 32 14.97 4.76 4.24
C ASP A 32 14.62 3.92 3.01
N ALA A 33 13.92 4.52 2.06
CA ALA A 33 13.51 3.83 0.85
C ALA A 33 13.50 4.75 -0.38
N GLU A 34 13.85 4.15 -1.51
CA GLU A 34 13.61 4.68 -2.85
C GLU A 34 12.28 4.12 -3.36
N VAL A 35 11.38 5.01 -3.79
CA VAL A 35 10.05 4.65 -4.29
C VAL A 35 9.93 5.02 -5.76
N TYR A 36 9.59 4.04 -6.58
CA TYR A 36 9.34 4.18 -8.00
C TYR A 36 7.91 3.75 -8.33
N TYR A 37 7.23 4.43 -9.23
CA TYR A 37 5.86 4.09 -9.60
C TYR A 37 5.57 4.33 -11.08
N ARG A 38 4.48 3.71 -11.54
CA ARG A 38 3.85 3.95 -12.85
C ARG A 38 2.38 4.25 -12.66
N THR A 39 1.88 5.19 -13.45
CA THR A 39 0.47 5.60 -13.43
C THR A 39 -0.25 5.16 -14.69
N LEU A 40 -1.55 4.90 -14.56
CA LEU A 40 -2.47 4.82 -15.69
C LEU A 40 -2.67 6.25 -16.23
N ASP A 41 -2.38 6.47 -17.52
CA ASP A 41 -2.64 7.77 -18.15
C ASP A 41 -4.15 7.89 -18.44
N VAL A 42 -4.88 8.62 -17.60
CA VAL A 42 -6.34 8.75 -17.69
C VAL A 42 -6.76 9.71 -18.82
N ASN A 43 -5.83 10.51 -19.37
CA ASN A 43 -6.14 11.48 -20.44
C ASN A 43 -6.11 10.87 -21.85
N SER A 44 -5.51 9.70 -22.02
CA SER A 44 -5.63 8.91 -23.25
C SER A 44 -6.87 8.03 -23.14
N GLY A 45 -8.02 8.50 -23.64
CA GLY A 45 -9.30 7.75 -23.72
C GLY A 45 -9.27 6.52 -24.64
N VAL A 46 -8.14 5.83 -24.72
CA VAL A 46 -7.91 4.59 -25.43
C VAL A 46 -7.51 3.59 -24.36
N VAL A 47 -8.16 2.41 -24.35
CA VAL A 47 -7.65 1.20 -23.70
C VAL A 47 -6.38 0.80 -24.47
N ALA A 48 -5.34 1.61 -24.35
CA ALA A 48 -4.03 1.38 -24.91
C ALA A 48 -3.24 0.67 -23.83
N GLU A 49 -2.65 -0.46 -24.19
CA GLU A 49 -1.60 -1.11 -23.44
C GLU A 49 -0.71 -0.05 -22.78
N ALA A 50 -0.66 -0.06 -21.45
CA ALA A 50 0.02 0.93 -20.64
C ALA A 50 1.53 0.91 -20.92
N ASN A 51 1.92 1.54 -22.03
CA ASN A 51 3.29 1.75 -22.46
C ASN A 51 3.76 3.13 -22.01
N SER A 52 3.57 3.48 -20.72
CA SER A 52 4.48 4.45 -20.10
C SER A 52 5.73 3.66 -19.69
N SER A 53 6.73 3.66 -20.57
CA SER A 53 7.91 2.80 -20.44
C SER A 53 8.76 3.12 -19.22
N ASP A 54 8.64 4.33 -18.66
CA ASP A 54 9.63 4.86 -17.73
C ASP A 54 9.08 4.97 -16.31
N TRP A 55 9.84 4.43 -15.35
CA TRP A 55 9.56 4.52 -13.93
C TRP A 55 9.68 5.96 -13.44
N ILE A 56 8.67 6.44 -12.71
CA ILE A 56 8.71 7.75 -12.06
C ILE A 56 9.33 7.58 -10.68
N SER A 57 10.46 8.26 -10.42
CA SER A 57 11.08 8.32 -9.10
C SER A 57 10.39 9.36 -8.23
N LEU A 58 9.98 8.95 -7.03
CA LEU A 58 9.50 9.88 -6.01
C LEU A 58 10.65 10.78 -5.54
N LYS A 59 10.37 12.06 -5.25
CA LYS A 59 11.36 13.03 -4.75
C LYS A 59 11.05 13.38 -3.28
N PRO A 60 12.07 13.49 -2.41
CA PRO A 60 13.48 13.18 -2.65
C PRO A 60 13.69 11.68 -2.95
N ALA A 61 14.79 11.35 -3.65
CA ALA A 61 15.04 9.99 -4.14
C ALA A 61 15.07 8.95 -3.02
N ILE A 62 15.65 9.32 -1.87
CA ILE A 62 15.58 8.54 -0.64
C ILE A 62 14.62 9.26 0.31
N GLN A 63 13.60 8.55 0.76
CA GLN A 63 12.62 9.04 1.72
C GLN A 63 12.76 8.31 3.05
N HIS A 64 12.77 9.07 4.15
CA HIS A 64 12.69 8.54 5.50
C HIS A 64 11.24 8.16 5.82
N CYS A 65 10.88 6.92 5.52
CA CYS A 65 9.52 6.42 5.57
C CYS A 65 9.19 5.85 6.94
N TYR A 66 8.03 6.24 7.47
CA TYR A 66 7.36 5.57 8.59
C TYR A 66 6.58 4.35 8.13
N SER A 67 5.80 4.49 7.05
CA SER A 67 4.99 3.41 6.49
C SER A 67 4.71 3.64 5.02
N ILE A 68 4.63 2.56 4.25
CA ILE A 68 4.16 2.57 2.87
C ILE A 68 3.07 1.52 2.76
N TYR A 69 1.91 1.89 2.21
CA TYR A 69 0.83 0.95 1.98
C TYR A 69 0.11 1.28 0.67
N ALA A 70 -0.33 0.24 -0.03
CA ALA A 70 -1.09 0.35 -1.27
C ALA A 70 -2.46 -0.28 -1.09
N MET A 71 -3.49 0.35 -1.63
CA MET A 71 -4.84 -0.17 -1.59
C MET A 71 -5.45 -0.23 -2.99
N PRO A 72 -5.78 -1.44 -3.50
CA PRO A 72 -6.39 -1.60 -4.81
C PRO A 72 -7.91 -1.40 -4.70
N PHE A 73 -8.33 -0.17 -4.42
CA PHE A 73 -9.74 0.20 -4.51
C PHE A 73 -9.89 1.52 -5.26
N GLU A 74 -11.05 1.69 -5.85
CA GLU A 74 -11.49 2.92 -6.47
C GLU A 74 -12.63 3.50 -5.62
N LEU A 75 -12.60 4.81 -5.36
CA LEU A 75 -13.71 5.51 -4.72
C LEU A 75 -14.62 6.03 -5.81
N VAL A 76 -15.82 5.46 -5.92
CA VAL A 76 -16.80 5.89 -6.91
C VAL A 76 -17.78 6.85 -6.25
N ASP A 77 -17.86 8.07 -6.78
CA ASP A 77 -18.81 9.09 -6.39
C ASP A 77 -19.89 9.20 -7.46
N THR A 78 -21.12 8.81 -7.14
CA THR A 78 -22.27 8.91 -8.05
C THR A 78 -23.14 10.15 -7.77
N GLY A 79 -22.59 11.16 -7.08
CA GLY A 79 -23.27 12.38 -6.68
C GLY A 79 -24.16 12.20 -5.43
N ASN A 80 -24.96 11.14 -5.39
CA ASN A 80 -25.84 10.83 -4.26
C ASN A 80 -25.23 9.86 -3.25
N THR A 81 -24.23 9.07 -3.67
CA THR A 81 -23.63 8.02 -2.85
C THR A 81 -22.16 7.87 -3.19
N LYS A 82 -21.35 7.65 -2.16
CA LYS A 82 -19.94 7.30 -2.30
C LYS A 82 -19.76 5.86 -1.88
N TYR A 83 -19.20 5.03 -2.75
CA TYR A 83 -18.90 3.64 -2.42
C TYR A 83 -17.47 3.28 -2.83
N VAL A 84 -16.95 2.24 -2.17
CA VAL A 84 -15.64 1.68 -2.44
C VAL A 84 -15.81 0.55 -3.45
N ASN A 85 -15.24 0.70 -4.65
CA ASN A 85 -15.14 -0.33 -5.66
C ASN A 85 -13.84 -1.14 -5.45
N PRO A 86 -13.91 -2.39 -4.95
CA PRO A 86 -12.73 -3.23 -4.74
C PRO A 86 -12.15 -3.81 -6.04
N PHE A 87 -12.79 -3.55 -7.19
CA PHE A 87 -12.34 -3.98 -8.52
C PHE A 87 -11.76 -2.81 -9.33
N GLY A 88 -11.18 -1.83 -8.64
CA GLY A 88 -10.54 -0.69 -9.29
C GLY A 88 -9.41 -1.13 -10.22
N GLN A 89 -9.21 -0.38 -11.31
CA GLN A 89 -8.14 -0.63 -12.29
C GLN A 89 -6.80 0.01 -11.88
N HIS A 90 -6.76 0.63 -10.70
CA HIS A 90 -5.60 1.31 -10.15
C HIS A 90 -5.59 1.17 -8.63
N CYS A 91 -4.43 1.45 -8.02
CA CYS A 91 -4.28 1.50 -6.57
C CYS A 91 -3.96 2.92 -6.09
N HIS A 92 -4.33 3.19 -4.84
CA HIS A 92 -3.84 4.34 -4.09
C HIS A 92 -2.61 3.91 -3.31
N LEU A 93 -1.46 4.49 -3.64
CA LEU A 93 -0.20 4.27 -2.93
C LEU A 93 0.00 5.43 -1.95
N VAL A 94 0.10 5.11 -0.66
CA VAL A 94 0.34 6.10 0.39
C VAL A 94 1.72 5.89 0.98
N ILE A 95 2.52 6.95 0.98
CA ILE A 95 3.81 7.00 1.65
C ILE A 95 3.70 7.98 2.82
N SER A 96 4.01 7.51 4.02
CA SER A 96 4.04 8.34 5.21
C SER A 96 5.48 8.54 5.67
N THR A 97 5.93 9.79 5.74
CA THR A 97 7.22 10.24 6.25
C THR A 97 7.11 10.94 7.61
N GLY A 98 5.89 11.14 8.13
CA GLY A 98 5.57 11.84 9.39
C GLY A 98 5.09 10.95 10.56
N CYS A 99 5.24 11.44 11.80
CA CYS A 99 5.22 10.67 13.06
C CYS A 99 3.85 10.24 13.65
N SER A 100 2.80 9.97 12.87
CA SER A 100 1.45 9.74 13.40
C SER A 100 0.70 8.56 12.76
N GLN A 101 0.57 7.46 13.51
CA GLN A 101 -0.28 6.30 13.18
C GLN A 101 -1.73 6.70 12.88
N LEU A 102 -2.23 7.70 13.61
CA LEU A 102 -3.59 8.22 13.43
C LEU A 102 -3.73 8.96 12.09
N SER A 103 -2.69 9.66 11.64
CA SER A 103 -2.69 10.34 10.34
C SER A 103 -2.75 9.34 9.19
N SER A 104 -1.98 8.24 9.27
CA SER A 104 -2.02 7.13 8.30
C SER A 104 -3.36 6.39 8.31
N LEU A 105 -4.05 6.34 9.45
CA LEU A 105 -5.41 5.79 9.51
C LEU A 105 -6.43 6.75 8.87
N LEU A 106 -6.31 8.05 9.16
CA LEU A 106 -7.22 9.07 8.66
C LEU A 106 -7.12 9.25 7.15
N SER A 107 -5.97 8.98 6.53
CA SER A 107 -5.85 8.92 5.05
C SER A 107 -6.62 7.77 4.42
N LEU A 108 -6.92 6.70 5.16
CA LEU A 108 -7.78 5.63 4.65
C LEU A 108 -9.24 6.06 4.50
N VAL A 109 -9.66 7.01 5.34
CA VAL A 109 -11.05 7.43 5.47
C VAL A 109 -11.30 8.78 4.80
N SER A 110 -10.28 9.64 4.73
CA SER A 110 -10.41 10.99 4.18
C SER A 110 -10.19 11.00 2.67
N GLN A 111 -11.28 11.12 1.93
CA GLN A 111 -11.30 11.12 0.47
C GLN A 111 -10.64 12.35 -0.20
N ASN A 112 -10.36 13.42 0.56
CA ASN A 112 -10.19 14.76 -0.02
C ASN A 112 -9.02 15.58 0.51
N LYS A 113 -8.01 14.99 1.16
CA LYS A 113 -6.84 15.76 1.59
C LYS A 113 -5.60 15.31 0.85
N THR A 114 -5.27 16.15 -0.15
CA THR A 114 -3.91 16.50 -0.55
C THR A 114 -2.89 16.24 0.54
N SER A 115 -1.73 15.77 0.12
CA SER A 115 -0.53 15.55 0.92
C SER A 115 -0.51 16.38 2.20
N LYS A 116 -0.78 15.72 3.34
CA LYS A 116 -0.53 16.35 4.64
C LYS A 116 0.99 16.41 4.84
N PRO A 117 1.53 17.35 5.63
CA PRO A 117 2.94 17.32 5.97
C PRO A 117 3.33 15.94 6.52
N GLY A 118 4.30 15.29 5.87
CA GLY A 118 4.71 13.93 6.21
C GLY A 118 3.84 12.80 5.64
N MET A 119 3.00 13.07 4.64
CA MET A 119 2.20 12.04 3.97
C MET A 119 1.94 12.39 2.51
N GLU A 120 2.32 11.49 1.62
CA GLU A 120 2.16 11.59 0.18
C GLU A 120 1.18 10.51 -0.30
N VAL A 121 0.20 10.90 -1.10
CA VAL A 121 -0.82 10.01 -1.64
C VAL A 121 -0.74 10.09 -3.16
N LEU A 122 -0.33 8.98 -3.78
CA LEU A 122 -0.24 8.81 -5.22
C LEU A 122 -1.46 8.01 -5.70
N THR A 123 -2.19 8.56 -6.66
CA THR A 123 -3.39 7.95 -7.25
C THR A 123 -3.10 7.37 -8.63
N ASN A 124 -4.03 6.56 -9.15
CA ASN A 124 -3.92 5.95 -10.48
C ASN A 124 -2.69 5.07 -10.68
N ILE A 125 -2.16 4.46 -9.61
CA ILE A 125 -0.94 3.66 -9.67
C ILE A 125 -1.26 2.26 -10.18
N THR A 126 -0.49 1.78 -11.16
CA THR A 126 -0.64 0.43 -11.75
C THR A 126 0.52 -0.48 -11.33
N GLU A 127 1.70 0.09 -11.15
CA GLU A 127 2.89 -0.61 -10.69
C GLU A 127 3.68 0.28 -9.73
N PHE A 128 4.30 -0.32 -8.72
CA PHE A 128 5.26 0.36 -7.88
C PHE A 128 6.39 -0.57 -7.47
N LYS A 129 7.57 0.01 -7.29
CA LYS A 129 8.78 -0.65 -6.84
C LYS A 129 9.32 0.10 -5.63
N ILE A 130 9.66 -0.64 -4.59
CA ILE A 130 10.25 -0.09 -3.36
C ILE A 130 11.59 -0.77 -3.17
N LYS A 131 12.62 0.04 -2.96
CA LYS A 131 13.97 -0.40 -2.65
C LYS A 131 14.38 0.21 -1.32
N VAL A 132 14.60 -0.63 -0.31
CA VAL A 132 15.10 -0.19 0.99
C VAL A 132 16.52 0.30 0.80
N ALA A 133 16.75 1.58 1.08
CA ALA A 133 18.06 2.19 1.03
C ALA A 133 18.69 2.05 2.42
N ARG A 134 19.90 1.48 2.48
CA ARG A 134 20.75 1.56 3.67
C ARG A 134 22.03 2.27 3.29
N GLU A 135 22.41 3.27 4.07
CA GLU A 135 23.78 3.75 4.06
C GLU A 135 24.67 2.60 4.56
N ASN A 136 25.50 2.07 3.65
CA ASN A 136 26.64 1.18 3.88
C ASN A 136 26.61 0.30 5.13
N SER A 137 26.02 -0.89 4.99
CA SER A 137 26.50 -2.18 5.53
C SER A 137 27.47 -2.16 6.73
N ALA A 138 27.10 -1.56 7.85
CA ALA A 138 27.71 -1.87 9.13
C ALA A 138 27.00 -3.10 9.71
N SER A 139 27.76 -4.06 10.23
CA SER A 139 27.22 -5.16 11.03
C SER A 139 26.35 -4.57 12.14
N PRO A 140 25.17 -5.16 12.45
CA PRO A 140 24.31 -4.65 13.51
C PRO A 140 25.10 -4.53 14.80
N VAL A 141 25.04 -3.36 15.43
CA VAL A 141 25.76 -3.07 16.69
C VAL A 141 25.05 -3.72 17.88
N SER A 142 23.79 -4.12 17.71
CA SER A 142 22.99 -4.79 18.75
C SER A 142 22.02 -5.82 18.17
N ASP A 143 21.61 -6.80 19.00
CA ASP A 143 20.53 -7.74 18.69
C ASP A 143 19.22 -7.05 18.31
N ARG A 144 18.98 -5.88 18.91
CA ARG A 144 17.80 -5.08 18.62
C ARG A 144 17.86 -4.52 17.21
N GLU A 145 19.01 -3.97 16.83
CA GLU A 145 19.24 -3.49 15.48
C GLU A 145 19.12 -4.64 14.48
N ALA A 146 19.75 -5.79 14.75
CA ALA A 146 19.65 -7.01 13.94
C ALA A 146 18.19 -7.43 13.66
N ARG A 147 17.32 -7.37 14.68
CA ARG A 147 15.88 -7.65 14.53
C ARG A 147 15.16 -6.61 13.68
N ASP A 148 15.54 -5.33 13.81
CA ASP A 148 14.94 -4.28 12.99
C ASP A 148 15.40 -4.42 11.51
N ILE A 149 16.67 -4.81 11.24
CA ILE A 149 17.15 -5.18 9.89
C ILE A 149 16.31 -6.33 9.31
N ASP A 150 16.04 -7.36 10.11
CA ASP A 150 15.29 -8.53 9.63
C ASP A 150 13.84 -8.18 9.27
N LEU A 151 13.29 -7.13 9.89
CA LEU A 151 11.93 -6.65 9.63
C LEU A 151 11.85 -5.70 8.43
N GLU A 152 12.93 -4.99 8.09
CA GLU A 152 13.06 -4.27 6.81
C GLU A 152 13.02 -5.23 5.60
N LYS A 153 13.41 -6.50 5.80
CA LYS A 153 13.30 -7.57 4.80
C LYS A 153 11.92 -8.24 4.81
N GLY A 154 10.89 -7.54 5.26
CA GLY A 154 9.54 -8.07 5.38
C GLY A 154 8.53 -7.22 4.62
N ILE A 155 7.61 -7.88 3.93
CA ILE A 155 6.39 -7.25 3.43
C ILE A 155 5.18 -7.89 4.10
N GLN A 156 4.16 -7.07 4.38
CA GLN A 156 2.89 -7.59 4.86
C GLN A 156 1.84 -7.50 3.76
N ILE A 157 1.31 -8.65 3.34
CA ILE A 157 0.27 -8.76 2.33
C ILE A 157 -0.95 -9.37 3.00
N ASP A 158 -2.09 -8.67 2.99
CA ASP A 158 -3.34 -9.19 3.54
C ASP A 158 -3.26 -9.65 5.00
N GLY A 159 -2.33 -9.08 5.80
CA GLY A 159 -2.10 -9.48 7.18
C GLY A 159 -1.10 -10.62 7.37
N GLU A 160 -0.59 -11.20 6.30
CA GLU A 160 0.48 -12.19 6.31
C GLU A 160 1.84 -11.51 6.15
N PHE A 161 2.79 -11.88 7.00
CA PHE A 161 4.17 -11.40 6.91
C PHE A 161 4.97 -12.34 6.01
N LEU A 162 5.53 -11.81 4.94
CA LEU A 162 6.38 -12.50 3.99
C LEU A 162 7.79 -11.94 4.08
N LYS A 163 8.79 -12.82 4.18
CA LYS A 163 10.19 -12.43 4.15
C LYS A 163 10.64 -12.27 2.69
N LEU A 164 11.30 -11.15 2.41
CA LEU A 164 11.88 -10.84 1.11
C LEU A 164 13.31 -11.36 1.05
N GLU A 165 13.68 -11.94 -0.08
CA GLU A 165 15.05 -12.39 -0.35
C GLU A 165 15.96 -11.19 -0.67
N THR A 166 15.41 -10.17 -1.32
CA THR A 166 16.09 -8.94 -1.74
C THR A 166 15.53 -7.72 -0.99
N PRO A 167 16.33 -6.65 -0.80
CA PRO A 167 15.87 -5.38 -0.23
C PRO A 167 14.99 -4.57 -1.21
N GLU A 168 14.60 -5.17 -2.32
CA GLU A 168 13.78 -4.60 -3.38
C GLU A 168 12.61 -5.53 -3.64
N PHE A 169 11.42 -4.94 -3.81
CA PHE A 169 10.25 -5.66 -4.30
C PHE A 169 9.46 -4.83 -5.31
N LEU A 170 8.80 -5.55 -6.22
CA LEU A 170 7.95 -5.00 -7.27
C LEU A 170 6.53 -5.46 -7.02
N VAL A 171 5.59 -4.53 -7.07
CA VAL A 171 4.16 -4.81 -7.01
C VAL A 171 3.53 -4.34 -8.32
N ARG A 172 2.80 -5.25 -8.95
CA ARG A 172 2.01 -4.99 -10.16
C ARG A 172 0.55 -5.28 -9.85
N LEU A 173 -0.33 -4.34 -10.21
CA LEU A 173 -1.76 -4.59 -10.19
C LEU A 173 -2.12 -5.52 -11.34
N GLN A 174 -2.67 -6.69 -11.02
CA GLN A 174 -3.20 -7.60 -12.01
C GLN A 174 -4.72 -7.42 -12.11
N THR A 175 -5.18 -6.86 -13.23
CA THR A 175 -6.61 -6.56 -13.48
C THR A 175 -7.39 -7.75 -14.04
N SER A 176 -6.70 -8.83 -14.43
CA SER A 176 -7.32 -10.10 -14.82
C SER A 176 -7.71 -10.93 -13.58
N PHE A 177 -8.81 -10.56 -12.92
CA PHE A 177 -9.34 -11.37 -11.83
C PHE A 177 -9.98 -12.67 -12.34
N VAL A 178 -9.77 -13.76 -11.59
CA VAL A 178 -10.59 -14.98 -11.66
C VAL A 178 -12.04 -14.58 -11.32
N PRO A 179 -13.05 -14.89 -12.14
CA PRO A 179 -14.43 -14.52 -11.85
C PRO A 179 -14.89 -15.16 -10.53
N VAL A 180 -15.09 -14.33 -9.51
CA VAL A 180 -15.72 -14.74 -8.25
C VAL A 180 -17.22 -14.50 -8.40
N PHE A 181 -17.99 -15.58 -8.53
CA PHE A 181 -19.45 -15.48 -8.58
C PHE A 181 -19.99 -14.73 -7.36
N GLY A 182 -20.78 -13.68 -7.60
CA GLY A 182 -21.47 -12.92 -6.55
C GLY A 182 -22.99 -13.03 -6.73
N CYS A 183 -23.72 -13.32 -5.66
CA CYS A 183 -25.19 -13.24 -5.65
C CYS A 183 -25.64 -11.77 -5.59
N LYS A 184 -26.48 -11.36 -6.52
CA LYS A 184 -27.26 -10.13 -6.43
C LYS A 184 -28.41 -10.35 -5.43
N PRO A 185 -28.76 -9.39 -4.56
CA PRO A 185 -29.99 -9.46 -3.79
C PRO A 185 -31.18 -9.56 -4.75
N ALA A 186 -32.10 -10.50 -4.49
CA ALA A 186 -33.37 -10.53 -5.20
C ALA A 186 -34.11 -9.22 -4.90
N VAL A 187 -34.42 -8.46 -5.93
CA VAL A 187 -35.34 -7.33 -5.82
C VAL A 187 -36.72 -7.95 -5.67
N THR A 188 -37.27 -7.89 -4.46
CA THR A 188 -38.70 -8.10 -4.19
C THR A 188 -39.45 -6.80 -4.39
#